data_AF-A0A847GWZ3-F1
#
_entry.id   AF-A0A847GWZ3-F1
#
_cell.length_a   1.000
_cell.length_b   1.000
_cell.length_c   1.000
_cell.angle_alpha   90.00
_cell.angle_beta   90.00
_cell.angle_gamma   90.00
#
_symmetry.space_group_name_H-M   'P 1'
#
loop_
_entity.id
_entity.type
_entity.pdbx_description
1 polymer ?
#
loop_
_entity_poly.entity_id
_entity_poly.type
_entity_poly.pdbx_seq_one_letter_code
_entity_poly.pdbx_strand_id
1 'polypeptide(L)' 'MGKKGKGKKAEVVFLVCEESGEYNYALRRKPGGEKLKLKKYCPRLRRHTVHAEKKK' A
#
# COMPACT_ATOMS: atom_id res chain seq x y z
N MET A 1 18.69 -1.50 32.32
CA MET A 1 19.15 -1.04 30.98
C MET A 1 18.20 -1.57 29.92
N GLY A 2 17.29 -0.72 29.43
CA GLY A 2 16.22 -1.10 28.51
C GLY A 2 16.75 -1.50 27.13
N LYS A 3 16.42 -2.72 26.70
CA LYS A 3 16.59 -3.14 25.30
C LYS A 3 15.66 -2.29 24.43
N LYS A 4 16.20 -1.24 23.82
CA LYS A 4 15.54 -0.50 22.71
C LYS A 4 15.30 -1.51 21.59
N GLY A 5 14.09 -2.07 21.55
CA GLY A 5 13.66 -2.98 20.49
C GLY A 5 13.85 -2.29 19.14
N LYS A 6 14.64 -2.91 18.25
CA LYS A 6 14.77 -2.46 16.86
C LYS A 6 13.38 -2.40 16.25
N GLY A 7 12.80 -1.20 16.19
CA GLY A 7 11.49 -0.97 15.59
C GLY A 7 11.53 -1.50 14.16
N LYS A 8 10.65 -2.47 13.86
CA LYS A 8 10.56 -3.07 12.53
C LYS A 8 10.41 -1.95 11.49
N LYS A 9 11.37 -1.85 10.57
CA LYS A 9 11.42 -0.80 9.54
C LYS A 9 10.12 -0.83 8.75
N ALA A 10 9.38 0.27 8.76
CA ALA A 10 8.14 0.37 8.00
C ALA A 10 8.46 0.32 6.49
N GLU A 11 7.87 -0.64 5.80
CA GLU A 11 7.99 -0.84 4.35
C GLU A 11 7.11 0.21 3.63
N VAL A 12 7.63 0.78 2.55
CA VAL A 12 6.83 1.61 1.64
C VAL A 12 6.21 0.68 0.61
N VAL A 13 4.89 0.72 0.52
CA VAL A 13 4.11 -0.10 -0.40
C VAL A 13 3.31 0.81 -1.32
N PHE A 14 3.18 0.42 -2.58
CA PHE A 14 2.42 1.20 -3.55
C PHE A 14 1.11 0.50 -3.85
N LEU A 15 0.01 1.23 -3.87
CA LEU A 15 -1.29 0.70 -4.30
C LEU A 15 -1.45 0.99 -5.78
N VAL A 16 -1.51 -0.09 -6.55
CA VAL A 16 -1.67 -0.08 -8.00
C VAL A 16 -3.13 -0.38 -8.33
N CYS A 17 -3.74 0.46 -9.17
CA CYS A 17 -5.09 0.20 -9.66
C CYS A 17 -5.09 -1.04 -10.57
N GLU A 18 -5.98 -1.99 -10.32
CA GLU A 18 -6.06 -3.24 -11.09
C GLU A 18 -6.59 -3.00 -12.51
N GLU A 19 -7.43 -1.97 -12.71
CA GLU A 19 -8.00 -1.63 -14.01
C GLU A 19 -7.10 -0.69 -14.84
N SER A 20 -6.51 0.34 -14.22
CA SER A 20 -5.68 1.32 -14.94
C SER A 20 -4.20 0.99 -14.97
N GLY A 21 -3.74 0.08 -14.12
CA GLY A 21 -2.32 -0.30 -13.98
C GLY A 21 -1.44 0.75 -13.32
N GLU A 22 -2.02 1.84 -12.81
CA GLU A 22 -1.27 2.98 -12.29
C GLU A 22 -1.01 2.92 -10.79
N TYR A 23 0.16 3.42 -10.41
CA TYR A 23 0.56 3.69 -9.03
C TYR A 23 -0.14 4.96 -8.53
N ASN A 24 -1.30 4.79 -7.89
CA ASN A 24 -2.10 5.93 -7.40
C ASN A 24 -1.75 6.35 -5.97
N TYR A 25 -1.36 5.41 -5.10
CA TYR A 25 -1.07 5.72 -3.70
C TYR A 25 0.22 5.07 -3.22
N ALA A 26 0.95 5.77 -2.36
CA ALA A 26 2.06 5.23 -1.60
C ALA A 26 1.68 5.21 -0.12
N LEU A 27 1.79 4.05 0.53
CA LEU A 27 1.50 3.86 1.94
C LEU A 27 2.75 3.37 2.65
N ARG A 28 3.01 3.88 3.87
CA ARG A 28 4.08 3.36 4.72
C ARG A 28 3.47 2.48 5.79
N ARG A 29 3.81 1.20 5.78
CA ARG A 29 3.17 0.16 6.59
C ARG A 29 4.21 -0.60 7.40
N LYS A 30 3.84 -1.08 8.58
CA LYS A 30 4.69 -1.98 9.37
C LYS A 30 4.78 -3.36 8.69
N PRO A 31 5.95 -4.00 8.66
CA PRO A 31 6.10 -5.33 8.06
C PRO A 31 5.35 -6.37 8.91
N GLY A 32 4.58 -7.23 8.25
CA GLY A 32 3.78 -8.29 8.89
C GLY A 32 2.27 -8.23 8.64
N GLY A 33 1.75 -7.24 7.89
CA GLY A 33 0.34 -7.22 7.48
C GLY A 33 0.01 -8.20 6.33
N GLU A 34 -1.26 -8.48 6.11
CA GLU A 34 -1.72 -9.22 4.91
C GLU A 34 -1.75 -8.32 3.67
N LYS A 35 -1.81 -8.89 2.46
CA LYS A 35 -1.86 -8.09 1.22
C LYS A 35 -3.06 -7.15 1.24
N LEU A 36 -2.82 -5.83 1.20
CA LEU A 36 -3.90 -4.85 1.23
C LEU A 36 -4.54 -4.73 -0.16
N LYS A 37 -5.86 -4.96 -0.24
CA LYS A 37 -6.68 -4.62 -1.41
C LYS A 37 -7.73 -3.61 -0.97
N LEU A 38 -7.67 -2.40 -1.51
CA LEU A 38 -8.56 -1.31 -1.13
C LEU A 38 -9.35 -0.82 -2.34
N LYS A 39 -10.65 -0.56 -2.16
CA LYS A 39 -11.43 0.19 -3.15
C LYS A 39 -11.16 1.68 -2.97
N LYS A 40 -10.43 2.27 -3.91
CA LYS A 40 -10.10 3.70 -3.93
C LYS A 40 -10.57 4.33 -5.22
N TYR A 41 -10.79 5.64 -5.17
CA TYR A 41 -11.17 6.39 -6.36
C TYR A 41 -10.00 6.44 -7.35
N CYS A 42 -10.23 5.99 -8.58
CA CYS A 42 -9.27 6.13 -9.67
C CYS A 42 -9.64 7.37 -10.50
N PRO A 43 -8.79 8.41 -10.53
CA PRO A 43 -9.09 9.65 -11.26
C PRO A 43 -9.20 9.43 -12.78
N ARG A 44 -8.49 8.43 -13.33
CA ARG A 44 -8.56 8.09 -14.76
C ARG A 44 -9.91 7.52 -15.18
N LEU A 45 -10.44 6.58 -14.40
CA LEU A 45 -11.71 5.89 -14.70
C LEU A 45 -12.92 6.60 -14.08
N ARG A 46 -12.67 7.65 -13.29
CA ARG A 46 -13.66 8.45 -12.54
C ARG A 46 -14.61 7.61 -11.69
N ARG A 47 -14.14 6.47 -11.20
CA ARG A 47 -14.91 5.50 -10.39
C ARG A 47 -14.04 4.90 -9.30
N HIS A 48 -14.66 4.28 -8.31
CA HIS A 48 -13.94 3.51 -7.30
C HIS A 48 -13.57 2.14 -7.83
N THR A 49 -12.28 1.87 -7.92
CA THR A 49 -11.72 0.63 -8.44
C THR A 49 -10.87 -0.06 -7.38
N VAL A 50 -10.57 -1.34 -7.60
CA VAL A 50 -9.72 -2.11 -6.69
C VAL A 50 -8.26 -1.72 -6.91
N HIS A 51 -7.60 -1.37 -5.82
CA HIS A 51 -6.17 -1.08 -5.80
C HIS A 51 -5.46 -2.14 -4.95
N ALA A 52 -4.45 -2.78 -5.53
CA ALA A 52 -3.68 -3.85 -4.91
C ALA A 52 -2.31 -3.34 -4.43
N GLU A 53 -1.89 -3.80 -3.26
CA GLU A 53 -0.55 -3.54 -2.73
C GLU A 53 0.53 -4.22 -3.57
N LYS A 54 1.47 -3.42 -4.07
CA LYS A 54 2.70 -3.83 -4.74
C LYS A 54 3.88 -3.35 -3.90
N LYS A 55 4.63 -4.32 -3.36
CA LYS A 55 5.92 -4.06 -2.73
C LYS A 55 6.97 -3.83 -3.82
N LYS A 56 7.91 -2.93 -3.56
CA LYS A 56 9.15 -2.83 -4.33
C LYS A 56 10.14 -3.87 -3.83
#